data_AF-A0A849RUZ0-F1
#
_entry.id   AF-A0A849RUZ0-F1
#
_cell.length_a   1.000
_cell.length_b   1.000
_cell.length_c   1.000
_cell.angle_alpha   90.00
_cell.angle_beta   90.00
_cell.angle_gamma   90.00
#
_symmetry.space_group_name_H-M   'P 1'
#
loop_
_entity.id
_entity.type
_entity.pdbx_description
1 polymer ?
#
loop_
_entity_poly.entity_id
_entity_poly.type
_entity_poly.pdbx_seq_one_letter_code
_entity_poly.pdbx_strand_id
1 'polypeptide(L)'
;MKHELLIDTETLQQNLGQPGLVVIDVRGRATYEFGGHIPGAVHSTWHDYSDPQAVPKGLLDPDRGRMEQKIRALGISEDSDVVIYSNPFDNWGDEGRMFWMLEYLGHKRLR
;
A
#
# COMPACT_ATOMS: atom_id res chain seq x y z
N MET A 1 7.90 1.14 -21.71
CA MET A 1 6.52 0.67 -21.94
C MET A 1 5.66 1.26 -20.84
N LYS A 2 4.58 1.99 -21.16
CA LYS A 2 3.60 2.38 -20.14
C LYS A 2 2.69 1.19 -19.88
N HIS A 3 2.62 0.74 -18.63
CA HIS A 3 1.71 -0.32 -18.20
C HIS A 3 0.61 0.30 -17.36
N GLU A 4 -0.62 -0.20 -17.46
CA GLU A 4 -1.76 0.40 -16.77
C GLU A 4 -1.65 0.29 -15.25
N LEU A 5 -1.02 -0.77 -14.74
CA LEU A 5 -0.89 -1.02 -13.30
C LEU A 5 0.48 -0.65 -12.71
N LEU A 6 1.40 -0.07 -13.50
CA LEU A 6 2.75 0.25 -13.02
C LEU A 6 3.06 1.71 -13.28
N ILE A 7 3.88 2.29 -12.41
CA ILE A 7 4.43 3.64 -12.56
C ILE A 7 5.96 3.57 -12.57
N ASP A 8 6.60 4.34 -13.46
CA ASP A 8 8.05 4.48 -13.45
C ASP A 8 8.51 5.55 -12.44
N THR A 9 9.79 5.47 -12.06
CA THR A 9 10.37 6.32 -11.01
C THR A 9 10.40 7.79 -11.38
N GLU A 10 10.62 8.12 -12.66
CA GLU A 10 10.64 9.49 -13.15
C GLU A 10 9.24 10.13 -13.04
N THR A 11 8.20 9.41 -13.48
CA THR A 11 6.82 9.86 -13.39
C THR A 11 6.37 10.01 -11.93
N LEU A 12 6.72 9.05 -11.05
CA LEU A 12 6.39 9.16 -9.63
C LEU A 12 7.07 10.39 -9.01
N GLN A 13 8.35 10.61 -9.29
CA GLN A 13 9.13 11.75 -8.79
C GLN A 13 8.52 13.09 -9.17
N GLN A 14 7.94 13.22 -10.37
CA GLN A 14 7.26 14.43 -10.84
C GLN A 14 5.91 14.66 -10.15
N ASN A 15 5.27 13.59 -9.65
CA ASN A 15 3.98 13.64 -9.00
C ASN A 15 4.06 13.75 -7.47
N LEU A 16 5.24 13.59 -6.86
CA LEU A 16 5.39 13.68 -5.41
C LEU A 16 4.86 15.02 -4.87
N GLY A 17 4.05 14.95 -3.82
CA GLY A 17 3.42 16.11 -3.19
C GLY A 17 2.14 16.61 -3.85
N GLN A 18 1.71 16.01 -4.97
CA GLN A 18 0.41 16.34 -5.57
C GLN A 18 -0.74 15.92 -4.64
N PRO A 19 -1.78 16.76 -4.46
CA PRO A 19 -2.95 16.38 -3.67
C PRO A 19 -3.62 15.12 -4.22
N GLY A 20 -3.97 14.19 -3.33
CA GLY A 20 -4.64 12.94 -3.69
C GLY A 20 -3.70 11.77 -3.98
N LEU A 21 -2.38 12.00 -4.15
CA LEU A 21 -1.40 10.91 -4.24
C LEU A 21 -1.05 10.38 -2.84
N VAL A 22 -1.17 9.07 -2.66
CA VAL A 22 -0.69 8.35 -1.48
C VAL A 22 0.34 7.31 -1.90
N VAL A 23 1.57 7.44 -1.40
CA VAL A 23 2.63 6.47 -1.63
C VAL A 23 2.74 5.56 -0.40
N ILE A 24 2.61 4.25 -0.58
CA ILE A 24 2.67 3.27 0.52
C ILE A 24 3.97 2.47 0.41
N ASP A 25 4.79 2.58 1.46
CA ASP A 25 5.93 1.69 1.70
C ASP A 25 5.45 0.46 2.47
N VAL A 26 5.52 -0.71 1.82
CA VAL A 26 5.10 -1.98 2.44
C VAL A 26 6.27 -2.80 2.97
N ARG A 27 7.50 -2.27 2.94
CA ARG A 27 8.68 -2.93 3.53
C ARG A 27 8.54 -3.03 5.05
N GLY A 28 9.44 -3.78 5.68
CA GLY A 28 9.51 -3.85 7.14
C GLY A 28 9.66 -2.47 7.81
N ARG A 29 9.01 -2.29 8.97
CA ARG A 29 8.98 -1.01 9.72
C ARG A 29 10.37 -0.42 9.96
N ALA A 30 11.35 -1.24 10.32
CA ALA A 30 12.71 -0.78 10.55
C ALA A 30 13.37 -0.19 9.28
N THR A 31 13.13 -0.79 8.12
CA THR A 31 13.62 -0.29 6.83
C THR A 31 12.98 1.06 6.50
N TYR A 32 11.68 1.20 6.73
CA TYR A 32 10.98 2.48 6.56
C TYR A 32 11.54 3.57 7.48
N GLU A 33 11.70 3.29 8.79
CA GLU A 33 12.11 4.31 9.77
C GLU A 33 13.59 4.68 9.70
N PHE A 34 14.48 3.68 9.54
CA PHE A 34 15.92 3.86 9.67
C PHE A 34 16.69 3.74 8.36
N GLY A 35 16.09 3.12 7.34
CA GLY A 35 16.70 2.95 6.01
C GLY A 35 16.36 4.06 5.01
N GLY A 36 15.47 4.99 5.39
CA GLY A 36 14.92 6.00 4.50
C GLY A 36 13.79 5.46 3.61
N HIS A 37 12.92 6.38 3.20
CA HIS A 37 11.74 6.12 2.39
C HIS A 37 11.48 7.28 1.43
N ILE A 38 10.62 7.06 0.44
CA ILE A 38 10.21 8.11 -0.51
C ILE A 38 9.55 9.25 0.28
N PRO A 39 9.93 10.54 0.06
CA PRO A 39 9.36 11.66 0.81
C PRO A 39 7.82 11.68 0.75
N GLY A 40 7.18 11.74 1.93
CA GLY A 40 5.73 11.73 2.06
C GLY A 40 5.06 10.35 1.98
N ALA A 41 5.84 9.27 1.79
CA ALA A 41 5.29 7.92 1.85
C ALA A 41 4.78 7.59 3.27
N VAL A 42 3.69 6.84 3.33
CA VAL A 42 3.16 6.26 4.56
C VAL A 42 3.58 4.79 4.66
N HIS A 43 3.63 4.26 5.89
CA HIS A 43 3.97 2.87 6.15
C HIS A 43 2.73 2.06 6.51
N SER A 44 2.51 0.95 5.82
CA SER A 44 1.53 -0.07 6.21
C SER A 44 1.83 -1.38 5.49
N THR A 45 1.48 -2.50 6.09
CA THR A 45 1.66 -3.83 5.51
C THR A 45 0.33 -4.56 5.43
N TRP A 46 0.23 -5.58 4.57
CA TRP A 46 -0.98 -6.40 4.48
C TRP A 46 -1.33 -7.13 5.79
N HIS A 47 -0.35 -7.32 6.68
CA HIS A 47 -0.55 -7.88 8.01
C HIS A 47 -1.48 -7.01 8.86
N ASP A 48 -1.45 -5.69 8.66
CA ASP A 48 -2.30 -4.74 9.40
C ASP A 48 -3.79 -4.97 9.14
N TYR A 49 -4.14 -5.66 8.04
CA TYR A 49 -5.51 -5.93 7.60
C TYR A 49 -5.86 -7.41 7.66
N SER A 50 -5.00 -8.22 8.30
CA SER A 50 -5.24 -9.64 8.45
C SER A 50 -5.98 -9.94 9.76
N ASP A 51 -6.85 -10.95 9.74
CA ASP A 51 -7.52 -11.46 10.92
C ASP A 51 -6.49 -12.05 11.91
N PRO A 52 -6.34 -11.47 13.12
CA PRO A 52 -5.39 -11.97 14.11
C PRO A 52 -5.82 -13.32 14.72
N GLN A 53 -7.10 -13.67 14.64
CA GLN A 53 -7.67 -14.91 15.17
C GLN A 53 -7.71 -16.05 14.13
N ALA A 54 -7.45 -15.75 12.86
CA ALA A 54 -7.45 -16.74 11.81
C ALA A 54 -6.35 -17.80 12.01
N VAL A 55 -6.75 -19.07 11.91
CA VAL A 55 -5.81 -20.20 11.87
C VAL A 55 -4.98 -20.16 10.58
N PRO A 56 -5.58 -20.00 9.38
CA PRO A 56 -4.80 -19.70 8.17
C PRO A 56 -4.31 -18.25 8.21
N LYS A 57 -3.00 -18.05 8.09
CA LYS A 57 -2.41 -16.71 8.05
C LYS A 57 -2.78 -15.97 6.76
N GLY A 58 -3.00 -14.66 6.89
CA GLY A 58 -3.28 -13.77 5.75
C GLY A 58 -4.73 -13.72 5.29
N LEU A 59 -5.66 -14.36 6.01
CA LEU A 59 -7.09 -14.06 5.86
C LEU A 59 -7.33 -12.59 6.24
N LEU A 60 -8.14 -11.89 5.44
CA LEU A 60 -8.53 -10.52 5.75
C LEU A 60 -9.38 -10.49 7.03
N ASP A 61 -9.23 -9.40 7.78
CA ASP A 61 -10.07 -9.12 8.94
C ASP A 61 -11.55 -9.16 8.51
N PRO A 62 -12.41 -9.98 9.16
CA PRO A 62 -13.83 -10.03 8.81
C PRO A 62 -14.55 -8.70 9.10
N ASP A 63 -14.00 -7.85 9.96
CA ASP A 63 -14.50 -6.52 10.27
C ASP A 63 -14.04 -5.50 9.20
N ARG A 64 -14.84 -5.38 8.13
CA ARG A 64 -14.58 -4.42 7.05
C ARG A 64 -14.46 -2.97 7.52
N GLY A 65 -15.24 -2.57 8.53
CA GLY A 65 -15.20 -1.22 9.07
C GLY A 65 -13.83 -0.90 9.70
N ARG A 66 -13.22 -1.87 10.36
CA ARG A 66 -11.87 -1.73 10.92
C ARG A 66 -10.80 -1.61 9.84
N MET A 67 -10.92 -2.38 8.75
CA MET A 67 -10.02 -2.23 7.61
C MET A 67 -10.16 -0.85 6.96
N GLU A 68 -11.39 -0.40 6.73
CA GLU A 68 -11.67 0.93 6.17
C GLU A 68 -11.10 2.06 7.04
N GLN A 69 -11.23 1.96 8.36
CA GLN A 69 -10.64 2.94 9.28
C GLN A 69 -9.11 3.02 9.16
N LYS A 70 -8.44 1.87 9.07
CA LYS A 70 -6.99 1.79 8.87
C LYS A 70 -6.58 2.39 7.52
N ILE A 71 -7.29 2.06 6.44
CA ILE A 71 -7.04 2.62 5.10
C ILE A 71 -7.22 4.14 5.10
N ARG A 72 -8.31 4.66 5.69
CA ARG A 72 -8.54 6.10 5.82
C ARG A 72 -7.47 6.81 6.64
N ALA A 73 -6.94 6.15 7.68
CA ALA A 73 -5.86 6.71 8.48
C ALA A 73 -4.54 6.88 7.70
N LEU A 74 -4.37 6.18 6.56
CA LEU A 74 -3.28 6.40 5.63
C LEU A 74 -3.50 7.61 4.70
N GLY A 75 -4.63 8.30 4.80
CA GLY A 75 -5.00 9.40 3.89
C GLY A 75 -5.62 8.93 2.57
N ILE A 76 -5.96 7.64 2.46
CA ILE A 76 -6.58 7.07 1.26
C ILE A 76 -8.08 7.35 1.29
N SER A 77 -8.54 8.01 0.23
CA SER A 77 -9.95 8.21 -0.11
C SER A 77 -10.32 7.41 -1.35
N GLU A 78 -11.59 7.42 -1.75
CA GLU A 78 -12.07 6.68 -2.93
C GLU A 78 -11.35 7.09 -4.22
N ASP A 79 -11.05 8.38 -4.36
CA ASP A 79 -10.44 8.99 -5.56
C ASP A 79 -8.91 9.13 -5.49
N SER A 80 -8.31 8.75 -4.36
CA SER A 80 -6.85 8.82 -4.18
C SER A 80 -6.13 8.02 -5.27
N ASP A 81 -5.01 8.53 -5.76
CA ASP A 81 -4.08 7.76 -6.56
C ASP A 81 -3.10 7.08 -5.60
N VAL A 82 -3.08 5.75 -5.56
CA VAL A 82 -2.26 4.98 -4.62
C VAL A 82 -1.13 4.29 -5.35
N VAL A 83 0.10 4.54 -4.91
CA VAL A 83 1.32 3.90 -5.42
C VAL A 83 1.91 3.03 -4.33
N ILE A 84 2.10 1.74 -4.60
CA ILE A 84 2.63 0.78 -3.64
C ILE A 84 4.05 0.41 -4.05
N TYR A 85 4.99 0.49 -3.12
CA TYR A 85 6.35 0.03 -3.40
C TYR A 85 6.89 -0.83 -2.27
N SER A 86 7.78 -1.74 -2.66
CA SER A 86 8.56 -2.57 -1.75
C SER A 86 9.95 -2.82 -2.31
N ASN A 87 10.71 -3.71 -1.66
CA ASN A 87 11.90 -4.32 -2.20
C ASN A 87 11.60 -5.79 -2.57
N PRO A 88 11.42 -6.13 -3.87
CA PRO A 88 10.94 -7.45 -4.27
C PRO A 88 11.91 -8.60 -3.94
N PHE A 89 13.14 -8.29 -3.52
CA PHE A 89 14.15 -9.28 -3.16
C PHE A 89 14.17 -9.66 -1.68
N ASP A 90 13.45 -8.94 -0.81
CA ASP A 90 13.44 -9.17 0.64
C ASP A 90 12.08 -9.62 1.20
N ASN A 91 11.09 -9.84 0.34
CA ASN A 91 9.75 -10.25 0.74
C ASN A 91 9.11 -11.23 -0.27
N TRP A 92 7.84 -11.56 -0.03
CA TRP A 92 7.07 -12.57 -0.77
C TRP A 92 6.07 -11.97 -1.78
N GLY A 93 6.33 -10.75 -2.26
CA GLY A 93 5.42 -9.97 -3.10
C GLY A 93 4.43 -9.16 -2.27
N ASP A 94 4.89 -8.52 -1.21
CA ASP A 94 4.06 -7.75 -0.27
C ASP A 94 3.31 -6.60 -0.98
N GLU A 95 3.94 -5.98 -1.99
CA GLU A 95 3.33 -4.96 -2.84
C GLU A 95 2.15 -5.52 -3.64
N GLY A 96 2.29 -6.72 -4.20
CA GLY A 96 1.22 -7.39 -4.92
C GLY A 96 0.06 -7.80 -4.00
N ARG A 97 0.37 -8.26 -2.79
CA ARG A 97 -0.64 -8.63 -1.78
C ARG A 97 -1.39 -7.40 -1.26
N MET A 98 -0.72 -6.27 -1.09
CA MET A 98 -1.34 -4.99 -0.73
C MET A 98 -2.20 -4.46 -1.88
N PHE A 99 -1.69 -4.51 -3.12
CA PHE A 99 -2.43 -4.13 -4.33
C PHE A 99 -3.74 -4.91 -4.42
N TRP A 100 -3.67 -6.24 -4.38
CA TRP A 100 -4.84 -7.12 -4.46
C TRP A 100 -5.87 -6.81 -3.38
N MET A 101 -5.42 -6.52 -2.16
CA MET A 101 -6.32 -6.21 -1.05
C MET A 101 -7.08 -4.91 -1.29
N LEU A 102 -6.39 -3.82 -1.66
CA LEU A 102 -7.02 -2.54 -1.92
C LEU A 102 -7.96 -2.62 -3.13
N GLU A 103 -7.58 -3.37 -4.16
CA GLU A 103 -8.42 -3.64 -5.33
C GLU A 103 -9.67 -4.44 -4.93
N TYR A 104 -9.51 -5.51 -4.15
CA TYR A 104 -10.59 -6.34 -3.64
C TYR A 104 -11.58 -5.55 -2.76
N LEU A 105 -11.07 -4.57 -2.01
CA LEU A 105 -11.87 -3.63 -1.21
C LEU A 105 -12.49 -2.50 -2.04
N GLY A 106 -12.22 -2.46 -3.36
CA GLY A 106 -12.92 -1.62 -4.32
C GLY A 106 -12.11 -0.44 -4.86
N HIS A 107 -10.89 -0.20 -4.38
CA HIS A 107 -10.07 0.91 -4.85
C HIS A 107 -9.61 0.68 -6.31
N LYS A 108 -9.62 1.73 -7.13
CA LYS A 108 -9.46 1.62 -8.60
C LYS A 108 -8.18 2.23 -9.15
N ARG A 109 -7.55 3.12 -8.39
CA ARG A 109 -6.42 3.93 -8.84
C ARG A 109 -5.14 3.44 -8.16
N LEU A 110 -4.75 2.21 -8.48
CA LEU A 110 -3.60 1.53 -7.90
C LEU A 110 -2.45 1.42 -8.91
N ARG A 111 -1.23 1.67 -8.44
CA ARG A 111 0.02 1.57 -9.21
C ARG A 111 1.14 0.98 -8.36
#